data_AF-A0A7S1CKV9-F1
#
_entry.id   AF-A0A7S1CKV9-F1
#
_cell.length_a   1.000
_cell.length_b   1.000
_cell.length_c   1.000
_cell.angle_alpha   90.00
_cell.angle_beta   90.00
_cell.angle_gamma   90.00
#
_symmetry.space_group_name_H-M   'P 1'
#
loop_
_entity.id
_entity.type
_entity.pdbx_description
1 polymer ?
#
loop_
_entity_poly.entity_id
_entity_poly.type
_entity_poly.pdbx_seq_one_letter_code
_entity_poly.pdbx_strand_id
1 'polypeptide(L)'
;AKPQGIMALLDEQCLLGQGSDAKLISNMHAAFGKGKHPCYEEAGPSTPWRARAANFVVKHYAGPILYLCSGFIDKNRDTLFESLPELMRSSSSPFVASLFPEK
;
A
#
# COMPACT_ATOMS: atom_id res chain seq x y z
N ALA A 1 19.79 7.29 -1.02
CA ALA A 1 18.33 7.54 -1.07
C ALA A 1 17.62 6.21 -1.31
N LYS A 2 16.51 5.94 -0.63
CA LYS A 2 15.72 4.72 -0.85
C LYS A 2 15.07 4.83 -2.25
N PRO A 3 15.18 3.84 -3.14
CA PRO A 3 14.58 3.92 -4.47
C PRO A 3 13.05 3.98 -4.36
N GLN A 4 12.41 4.80 -5.20
CA GLN A 4 10.96 4.92 -5.24
C GLN A 4 10.37 3.63 -5.82
N GLY A 5 9.81 2.80 -4.95
CA GLY A 5 9.16 1.53 -5.29
C GLY A 5 7.65 1.56 -4.99
N ILE A 6 6.98 0.44 -5.21
CA ILE A 6 5.54 0.28 -4.97
C ILE A 6 5.18 0.62 -3.51
N MET A 7 5.93 0.09 -2.54
CA MET A 7 5.65 0.36 -1.12
C MET A 7 5.86 1.84 -0.76
N ALA A 8 6.86 2.50 -1.33
CA ALA A 8 7.07 3.93 -1.08
C ALA A 8 5.92 4.80 -1.62
N LEU A 9 5.38 4.45 -2.80
CA LEU A 9 4.20 5.12 -3.37
C LEU A 9 2.94 4.83 -2.54
N LEU A 10 2.81 3.63 -1.99
CA LEU A 10 1.73 3.26 -1.09
C LEU A 10 1.79 4.08 0.21
N ASP A 11 2.95 4.12 0.87
CA ASP A 11 3.18 4.90 2.09
C ASP A 11 2.82 6.37 1.87
N GLU A 12 3.28 6.96 0.76
CA GLU A 12 2.96 8.34 0.38
C GLU A 12 1.45 8.56 0.27
N GLN A 13 0.73 7.66 -0.40
CA GLN A 13 -0.72 7.77 -0.53
C GLN A 13 -1.46 7.54 0.80
N CYS A 14 -0.96 6.68 1.69
CA CYS A 14 -1.55 6.46 3.01
C CYS A 14 -1.40 7.68 3.93
N LEU A 15 -0.29 8.42 3.82
CA LEU A 15 -0.04 9.67 4.55
C LEU A 15 -0.92 10.84 4.06
N LEU A 16 -1.38 10.79 2.81
CA LEU A 16 -2.33 11.79 2.30
C LEU A 16 -3.72 11.56 2.92
N GLY A 17 -4.27 12.61 3.55
CA GLY A 17 -5.63 12.57 4.09
C GLY A 17 -6.70 12.18 3.06
N GLN A 18 -6.44 12.41 1.76
CA GLN A 18 -7.30 12.00 0.63
C GLN A 18 -6.58 11.09 -0.39
N GLY A 19 -5.71 10.20 0.10
CA GLY A 19 -5.17 9.09 -0.71
C GLY A 19 -6.27 8.20 -1.26
N SER A 20 -6.05 7.65 -2.47
CA SER A 20 -6.97 6.69 -3.08
C SER A 20 -6.23 5.67 -3.92
N ASP A 21 -6.80 4.45 -4.03
CA ASP A 21 -6.23 3.38 -4.85
C ASP A 21 -6.05 3.82 -6.32
N ALA A 22 -6.95 4.65 -6.84
CA ALA A 22 -6.86 5.19 -8.19
C ALA A 22 -5.63 6.09 -8.39
N LYS A 23 -5.33 6.96 -7.41
CA LYS A 23 -4.13 7.81 -7.44
C LYS A 23 -2.87 6.97 -7.29
N LEU A 24 -2.88 5.98 -6.40
CA LEU A 24 -1.78 5.02 -6.24
C LEU A 24 -1.44 4.34 -7.57
N ILE A 25 -2.45 3.77 -8.24
CA ILE A 25 -2.27 3.09 -9.53
C ILE A 25 -1.79 4.04 -10.63
N SER A 26 -2.37 5.24 -10.70
CA SER A 26 -1.92 6.27 -11.63
C SER A 26 -0.43 6.58 -11.44
N ASN A 27 0.02 6.74 -10.19
CA ASN A 27 1.41 7.01 -9.87
C ASN A 27 2.32 5.81 -10.22
N MET A 28 1.87 4.58 -9.96
CA MET A 28 2.61 3.37 -10.33
C MET A 28 2.74 3.20 -11.85
N HIS A 29 1.68 3.43 -12.62
CA HIS A 29 1.74 3.42 -14.09
C HIS A 29 2.64 4.54 -14.63
N ALA A 30 2.59 5.74 -14.02
CA ALA A 30 3.48 6.82 -14.40
C ALA A 30 4.96 6.50 -14.10
N ALA A 31 5.26 5.87 -12.97
CA ALA A 31 6.61 5.53 -12.55
C ALA A 31 7.19 4.32 -13.31
N PHE A 32 6.42 3.24 -13.44
CA PHE A 32 6.92 1.92 -13.85
C PHE A 32 6.29 1.38 -15.14
N GLY A 33 5.17 1.96 -15.57
CA GLY A 33 4.42 1.55 -16.76
C GLY A 33 5.16 1.78 -18.08
N LYS A 34 4.51 1.41 -19.18
CA LYS A 34 5.04 1.58 -20.56
C LYS A 34 6.49 1.07 -20.75
N GLY A 35 6.87 -0.01 -20.08
CA GLY A 35 8.19 -0.62 -20.17
C GLY A 35 9.31 0.09 -19.40
N LYS A 36 8.99 1.09 -18.55
CA LYS A 36 9.99 1.77 -17.71
C LYS A 36 10.64 0.85 -16.68
N HIS A 37 9.92 -0.16 -16.20
CA HIS A 37 10.45 -1.17 -15.29
C HIS A 37 10.24 -2.58 -15.87
N PRO A 38 11.30 -3.41 -15.98
CA PRO A 38 11.21 -4.70 -16.68
C PRO A 38 10.25 -5.69 -16.00
N CYS A 39 10.07 -5.57 -14.68
CA CYS A 39 9.21 -6.45 -13.90
C CYS A 39 7.81 -5.88 -13.61
N TYR A 40 7.42 -4.77 -14.25
CA TYR A 40 6.11 -4.16 -14.08
C TYR A 40 5.31 -4.18 -15.38
N GLU A 41 4.01 -4.46 -15.30
CA GLU A 41 3.10 -4.39 -16.43
C GLU A 41 1.75 -3.82 -15.99
N GLU A 42 1.12 -3.03 -16.87
CA GLU A 42 -0.19 -2.44 -16.61
C GLU A 42 -1.28 -3.49 -16.84
N ALA A 43 -2.23 -3.63 -15.91
CA ALA A 43 -3.39 -4.47 -16.17
C ALA A 43 -4.42 -3.65 -16.96
N GLY A 44 -4.93 -4.20 -18.06
CA GLY A 44 -5.88 -3.48 -18.88
C GLY A 44 -6.41 -4.27 -20.07
N PRO A 45 -7.35 -3.70 -20.82
CA PRO A 45 -7.97 -4.36 -21.98
C PRO A 45 -6.97 -4.73 -23.08
N SER A 46 -5.87 -3.96 -23.18
CA SER A 46 -4.79 -4.13 -24.15
C SER A 46 -3.72 -5.13 -23.70
N THR A 47 -3.78 -5.64 -22.47
CA THR A 47 -2.86 -6.65 -21.96
C THR A 47 -3.57 -8.00 -21.79
N PRO A 48 -2.84 -9.13 -21.66
CA PRO A 48 -3.46 -10.44 -21.42
C PRO A 48 -4.39 -10.43 -20.19
N TRP A 49 -4.11 -9.52 -19.27
CA TRP A 49 -4.83 -9.27 -18.04
C TRP A 49 -6.01 -8.33 -18.30
N ARG A 50 -7.10 -8.85 -18.86
CA ARG A 50 -8.36 -8.13 -19.15
C ARG A 50 -9.13 -7.69 -17.89
N ALA A 51 -8.44 -7.05 -16.95
CA ALA A 51 -8.98 -6.43 -15.77
C ALA A 51 -9.20 -4.92 -16.01
N ARG A 52 -10.04 -4.29 -15.19
CA ARG A 52 -10.23 -2.83 -15.23
C ARG A 52 -8.92 -2.11 -14.87
N ALA A 53 -8.80 -0.86 -15.31
CA ALA A 53 -7.61 0.02 -15.23
C ALA A 53 -7.14 0.41 -13.80
N ALA A 54 -7.47 -0.40 -12.79
CA ALA A 54 -7.15 -0.18 -11.37
C ALA A 54 -6.24 -1.27 -10.78
N ASN A 55 -5.53 -2.03 -11.64
CA ASN A 55 -4.72 -3.18 -11.24
C ASN A 55 -3.35 -3.14 -11.95
N PHE A 56 -2.39 -3.90 -11.42
CA PHE A 56 -1.05 -3.99 -12.00
C PHE A 56 -0.52 -5.41 -11.91
N VAL A 57 0.51 -5.71 -12.70
CA VAL A 57 1.16 -7.01 -12.74
C VAL A 57 2.62 -6.86 -12.36
N VAL A 58 3.09 -7.77 -11.51
CA VAL A 58 4.51 -7.90 -11.19
C VAL A 58 5.01 -9.23 -11.75
N LYS A 59 6.10 -9.17 -12.51
CA LYS A 59 6.77 -10.37 -13.06
C LYS A 59 7.70 -10.93 -11.99
N HIS A 60 7.21 -11.90 -11.24
CA HIS A 60 8.01 -12.64 -10.27
C HIS A 60 8.73 -13.81 -10.95
N TYR A 61 9.68 -14.42 -10.24
CA TYR A 61 10.36 -15.64 -10.69
C TYR A 61 9.37 -16.77 -11.05
N ALA A 62 8.31 -16.93 -10.27
CA ALA A 62 7.27 -17.95 -10.51
C ALA A 62 6.30 -17.58 -11.65
N GLY A 63 6.42 -16.39 -12.24
CA GLY A 63 5.55 -15.88 -13.28
C GLY A 63 4.91 -14.53 -12.96
N PRO A 64 4.16 -13.97 -13.92
CA PRO A 64 3.41 -12.73 -13.74
C PRO A 64 2.23 -12.92 -12.78
N ILE A 65 2.12 -12.07 -11.77
CA ILE A 65 1.03 -12.06 -10.79
C ILE A 65 0.25 -10.76 -10.92
N LEU A 66 -1.07 -10.87 -11.08
CA LEU A 66 -2.01 -9.75 -11.08
C LEU A 66 -2.35 -9.35 -9.64
N TYR A 67 -2.13 -8.08 -9.32
CA TYR A 67 -2.50 -7.47 -8.05
C TYR A 67 -3.75 -6.61 -8.20
N LEU A 68 -4.75 -6.88 -7.36
CA LEU A 68 -5.96 -6.07 -7.26
C LEU A 68 -5.72 -4.92 -6.29
N CYS A 69 -5.68 -3.68 -6.77
CA CYS A 69 -5.32 -2.54 -5.92
C CYS A 69 -6.44 -2.10 -4.97
N SER A 70 -7.65 -2.63 -5.15
CA SER A 70 -8.81 -2.25 -4.33
C SER A 70 -8.55 -2.49 -2.83
N GLY A 71 -8.79 -1.44 -2.05
CA GLY A 71 -8.61 -1.39 -0.60
C GLY A 71 -7.15 -1.35 -0.16
N PHE A 72 -6.19 -1.11 -1.05
CA PHE A 72 -4.77 -1.02 -0.65
C PHE A 72 -4.56 0.14 0.32
N ILE A 73 -5.09 1.33 0.01
CA ILE A 73 -4.93 2.48 0.90
C ILE A 73 -5.57 2.22 2.27
N ASP A 74 -6.80 1.75 2.30
CA ASP A 74 -7.52 1.54 3.56
C ASP A 74 -6.88 0.45 4.42
N LYS A 75 -6.38 -0.64 3.82
CA LYS A 75 -5.67 -1.71 4.54
C LYS A 75 -4.32 -1.27 5.11
N ASN A 76 -3.74 -0.19 4.59
CA ASN A 76 -2.41 0.30 4.99
C ASN A 76 -2.48 1.66 5.70
N ARG A 77 -3.68 2.19 5.96
CA ARG A 77 -3.86 3.35 6.85
C ARG A 77 -3.74 2.89 8.29
N ASP A 78 -2.52 2.96 8.81
CA ASP A 78 -2.20 2.55 10.18
C ASP A 78 -2.00 3.74 11.12
N THR A 79 -2.81 4.79 10.97
CA THR A 79 -2.74 5.95 11.85
C THR A 79 -3.34 5.60 13.21
N LEU A 80 -2.46 5.28 14.16
CA LEU A 80 -2.83 5.13 15.56
C LEU A 80 -2.77 6.49 16.28
N PHE A 81 -3.89 6.94 16.83
CA PHE A 81 -3.92 8.15 17.66
C PHE A 81 -3.20 7.89 18.98
N GLU A 82 -2.31 8.81 19.40
CA GLU A 82 -1.48 8.63 20.60
C GLU A 82 -2.30 8.47 21.90
N SER A 83 -3.53 9.02 21.92
CA SER A 83 -4.47 8.85 23.04
C SER A 83 -4.90 7.40 23.26
N LEU A 84 -4.85 6.55 22.23
CA LEU A 84 -5.20 5.13 22.35
C LEU A 84 -4.12 4.35 23.13
N PRO A 85 -2.83 4.37 22.76
CA PRO A 85 -1.76 3.84 23.60
C PRO A 85 -1.78 4.37 25.04
N GLU A 86 -2.01 5.68 25.23
CA GLU A 86 -2.11 6.28 26.57
C GLU A 86 -3.25 5.66 27.39
N LEU A 87 -4.45 5.53 26.78
CA LEU A 87 -5.59 4.89 27.41
C LEU A 87 -5.29 3.44 27.78
N MET A 88 -4.71 2.67 26.86
CA MET A 88 -4.37 1.26 27.10
C MET A 88 -3.34 1.10 28.23
N ARG A 89 -2.42 2.05 28.36
CA ARG A 89 -1.42 2.10 29.44
C ARG A 89 -2.04 2.39 30.81
N SER A 90 -3.16 3.14 30.84
CA SER A 90 -3.96 3.38 32.05
C SER A 90 -4.90 2.23 32.44
N SER A 91 -4.88 1.11 31.72
CA SER A 91 -5.72 -0.05 32.02
C SER A 91 -5.48 -0.58 33.43
N SER A 92 -6.54 -0.95 34.13
CA SER A 92 -6.46 -1.64 35.42
C SER A 92 -5.93 -3.07 35.32
N SER A 93 -5.87 -3.63 34.09
CA SER A 93 -5.27 -4.94 33.83
C SER A 93 -3.76 -4.80 33.61
N PRO A 94 -2.91 -5.36 34.48
CA PRO A 94 -1.45 -5.29 34.32
C PRO A 94 -0.99 -5.92 32.99
N PHE A 95 -1.66 -6.98 32.54
CA PHE A 95 -1.38 -7.60 31.25
C PHE A 95 -1.60 -6.62 30.10
N VAL A 96 -2.74 -5.93 30.08
CA VAL A 96 -3.07 -4.97 29.02
C VAL A 96 -2.11 -3.79 29.03
N ALA A 97 -1.83 -3.20 30.19
CA ALA A 97 -0.86 -2.10 30.30
C ALA A 97 0.54 -2.51 29.82
N SER A 98 0.97 -3.75 30.08
CA SER A 98 2.28 -4.25 29.66
C SER A 98 2.46 -4.38 28.14
N LEU A 99 1.36 -4.44 27.37
CA LEU A 99 1.41 -4.49 25.90
C LEU A 99 1.71 -3.12 25.27
N PHE A 100 1.58 -2.03 26.03
CA PHE A 100 1.73 -0.65 25.53
C PHE A 100 2.76 0.14 26.36
N PRO A 101 4.05 -0.25 26.35
CA PRO A 101 5.10 0.46 27.09
C PRO A 101 5.26 1.92 26.62
N GLU A 102 5.84 2.76 27.47
CA GLU A 102 6.29 4.11 27.08
C GLU A 102 7.45 3.99 26.09
N LYS A 103 7.47 4.82 25.05
CA LYS A 103 8.54 4.83 24.03
C LYS A 103 9.84 5.41 24.57
#